data_AF-A0A4U2F0Z9-F1
#
_entry.id   AF-A0A4U2F0Z9-F1
#
_cell.length_a   1.000
_cell.length_b   1.000
_cell.length_c   1.000
_cell.angle_alpha   90.00
_cell.angle_beta   90.00
_cell.angle_gamma   90.00
#
_symmetry.space_group_name_H-M   'P 1'
#
loop_
_entity.id
_entity.type
_entity.pdbx_description
1 polymer ?
#
loop_
_entity_poly.entity_id
_entity_poly.type
_entity_poly.pdbx_seq_one_letter_code
_entity_poly.pdbx_strand_id
1 'polypeptide(L)'
;MFDQFTSPFKLKDKGIMGMNKRNHSYIGRYNDRSKYPLVDDKLKTKIIAEQAGATVPKLIGVIGHQAEVKTIHKMVKEWPGFVIKPAQGSGGKGILVVISHKDGVYTKPSGSTINEEDVERHISNALAGLFSLGGKNDVAVVENLIKFDECFEGFSYEGVPDVRIIVFKGYPVMAMMRLSTSASDGKANLHQGAVGVGICIATGKAVRAVQFDQPVTHHPDTGKELAALQV
;
A
#
# COMPACT_ATOMS: atom_id res chain seq x y z
N MET A 1 14.13 16.42 -30.50
CA MET A 1 14.15 16.76 -29.05
C MET A 1 12.83 17.38 -28.55
N PHE A 2 11.96 17.92 -29.41
CA PHE A 2 10.64 18.46 -29.03
C PHE A 2 9.45 17.47 -29.13
N ASP A 3 9.63 16.29 -29.74
CA ASP A 3 8.54 15.31 -29.95
C ASP A 3 8.00 14.64 -28.67
N GLN A 4 8.66 14.83 -27.53
CA GLN A 4 8.22 14.29 -26.23
C GLN A 4 7.33 15.25 -25.43
N PHE A 5 7.16 16.50 -25.90
CA PHE A 5 6.39 17.52 -25.18
C PHE A 5 5.04 17.78 -25.84
N THR A 6 4.06 18.18 -25.05
CA THR A 6 2.71 18.50 -25.52
C THR A 6 2.16 19.70 -24.76
N SER A 7 1.26 20.46 -25.38
CA SER A 7 0.70 21.65 -24.72
C SER A 7 -0.37 21.25 -23.69
N PRO A 8 -0.49 21.99 -22.56
CA PRO A 8 -1.55 21.75 -21.58
C PRO A 8 -2.96 21.81 -22.18
N PHE A 9 -3.16 22.63 -23.22
CA PHE A 9 -4.43 22.74 -23.94
C PHE A 9 -4.77 21.45 -24.69
N LYS A 10 -3.80 20.85 -25.40
CA LYS A 10 -4.00 19.58 -26.11
C LYS A 10 -4.31 18.43 -25.15
N LEU A 11 -3.71 18.42 -23.95
CA LEU A 11 -4.04 17.46 -22.89
C LEU A 11 -5.48 17.68 -22.37
N LYS A 12 -5.87 18.94 -22.16
CA LYS A 12 -7.22 19.31 -21.72
C LYS A 12 -8.29 18.90 -22.74
N ASP A 13 -8.05 19.11 -24.02
CA ASP A 13 -8.98 18.74 -25.11
C ASP A 13 -9.15 17.22 -25.22
N LYS A 14 -8.11 16.45 -24.86
CA LYS A 14 -8.17 14.99 -24.70
C LYS A 14 -8.84 14.54 -23.39
N GLY A 15 -9.33 15.47 -22.57
CA GLY A 15 -9.96 15.16 -21.28
C GLY A 15 -8.99 14.76 -20.17
N ILE A 16 -7.69 14.93 -20.35
CA ILE A 16 -6.68 14.55 -19.35
C ILE A 16 -6.74 15.51 -18.15
N MET A 17 -6.90 14.95 -16.95
CA MET A 17 -7.03 15.70 -15.72
C MET A 17 -5.68 15.85 -15.00
N GLY A 18 -5.22 17.09 -14.86
CA GLY A 18 -4.05 17.42 -14.04
C GLY A 18 -4.31 17.33 -12.53
N MET A 19 -3.23 17.23 -11.75
CA MET A 19 -3.28 17.07 -10.28
C MET A 19 -4.02 18.22 -9.57
N ASN A 20 -3.84 19.46 -10.01
CA ASN A 20 -4.51 20.62 -9.39
C ASN A 20 -6.03 20.54 -9.55
N LYS A 21 -6.52 20.20 -10.75
CA LYS A 21 -7.95 20.02 -11.00
C LYS A 21 -8.51 18.84 -10.21
N ARG A 22 -7.79 17.72 -10.15
CA ARG A 22 -8.14 16.57 -9.29
C ARG A 22 -8.29 16.99 -7.83
N ASN A 23 -7.28 17.67 -7.28
CA ASN A 23 -7.24 18.02 -5.87
C ASN A 23 -8.32 19.06 -5.50
N HIS A 24 -8.48 20.11 -6.31
CA HIS A 24 -9.43 21.19 -6.03
C HIS A 24 -10.87 20.81 -6.41
N SER A 25 -11.10 20.39 -7.65
CA SER A 25 -12.44 20.20 -8.20
C SER A 25 -13.10 18.88 -7.83
N TYR A 26 -12.32 17.88 -7.40
CA TYR A 26 -12.84 16.56 -6.99
C TYR A 26 -12.59 16.29 -5.51
N ILE A 27 -11.32 16.14 -5.10
CA ILE A 27 -11.00 15.74 -3.73
C ILE A 27 -11.53 16.76 -2.72
N GLY A 28 -11.12 18.03 -2.83
CA GLY A 28 -11.55 19.07 -1.89
C GLY A 28 -13.02 19.47 -2.00
N ARG A 29 -13.63 19.29 -3.17
CA ARG A 29 -15.05 19.63 -3.40
C ARG A 29 -16.01 18.59 -2.83
N TYR A 30 -15.70 17.29 -2.96
CA TYR A 30 -16.64 16.22 -2.65
C TYR A 30 -16.30 15.45 -1.37
N ASN A 31 -15.09 15.61 -0.82
CA ASN A 31 -14.73 14.99 0.46
C ASN A 31 -14.77 16.04 1.56
N ASP A 32 -15.67 15.84 2.52
CA ASP A 32 -15.74 16.68 3.71
C ASP A 32 -14.43 16.59 4.51
N ARG A 33 -13.79 17.74 4.71
CA ARG A 33 -12.51 17.85 5.42
C ARG A 33 -12.62 17.41 6.88
N SER A 34 -13.81 17.51 7.48
CA SER A 34 -14.05 17.02 8.85
C SER A 34 -13.79 15.51 8.99
N LYS A 35 -13.87 14.77 7.88
CA LYS A 35 -13.68 13.31 7.83
C LYS A 35 -12.26 12.87 7.56
N TYR A 36 -11.35 13.78 7.21
CA TYR A 36 -9.95 13.45 6.92
C TYR A 36 -9.25 12.76 8.10
N PRO A 37 -9.47 13.17 9.37
CA PRO A 37 -8.89 12.46 10.52
C PRO A 37 -9.31 11.00 10.68
N LEU A 38 -10.39 10.56 9.99
CA LEU A 38 -10.82 9.16 9.99
C LEU A 38 -9.98 8.30 9.05
N VAL A 39 -9.44 8.89 7.97
CA VAL A 39 -8.67 8.20 6.93
C VAL A 39 -7.16 8.42 7.03
N ASP A 40 -6.73 9.51 7.69
CA ASP A 40 -5.32 9.77 8.00
C ASP A 40 -4.78 8.84 9.11
N ASP A 41 -5.68 8.18 9.83
CA ASP A 41 -5.39 7.21 10.89
C ASP A 41 -5.85 5.82 10.44
N LYS A 42 -4.89 4.92 10.21
CA LYS A 42 -5.17 3.56 9.73
C LYS A 42 -5.98 2.73 10.73
N LEU A 43 -5.83 2.98 12.04
CA LEU A 43 -6.59 2.26 13.06
C LEU A 43 -8.06 2.67 13.02
N LYS A 44 -8.35 3.98 12.93
CA LYS A 44 -9.73 4.47 12.77
C LYS A 44 -10.36 3.97 11.47
N THR A 45 -9.62 4.06 10.36
CA THR A 45 -10.06 3.57 9.06
C THR A 45 -10.47 2.11 9.13
N LYS A 46 -9.64 1.29 9.81
CA LYS A 46 -9.89 -0.14 9.98
C LYS A 46 -11.17 -0.41 10.76
N ILE A 47 -11.33 0.22 11.93
CA ILE A 47 -12.51 0.02 12.76
C ILE A 47 -13.79 0.35 11.98
N ILE A 48 -13.77 1.46 11.22
CA ILE A 48 -14.91 1.85 10.38
C ILE A 48 -15.16 0.84 9.26
N ALA A 49 -14.11 0.33 8.63
CA ALA A 49 -14.21 -0.67 7.57
C ALA A 49 -14.78 -2.00 8.10
N GLU A 50 -14.30 -2.48 9.26
CA GLU A 50 -14.81 -3.69 9.92
C GLU A 50 -16.29 -3.53 10.31
N GLN A 51 -16.67 -2.39 10.89
CA GLN A 51 -18.06 -2.08 11.23
C GLN A 51 -18.97 -2.04 9.99
N ALA A 52 -18.44 -1.61 8.85
CA ALA A 52 -19.14 -1.61 7.57
C ALA A 52 -19.18 -2.99 6.88
N GLY A 53 -18.57 -4.03 7.47
CA GLY A 53 -18.53 -5.38 6.91
C GLY A 53 -17.49 -5.59 5.81
N ALA A 54 -16.51 -4.68 5.68
CA ALA A 54 -15.43 -4.85 4.72
C ALA A 54 -14.45 -5.95 5.17
N THR A 55 -14.01 -6.79 4.23
CA THR A 55 -12.95 -7.77 4.49
C THR A 55 -11.61 -7.04 4.61
N VAL A 56 -11.06 -7.01 5.82
CA VAL A 56 -9.75 -6.42 6.12
C VAL A 56 -8.87 -7.43 6.86
N PRO A 57 -7.54 -7.25 6.88
CA PRO A 57 -6.68 -8.07 7.72
C PRO A 57 -7.15 -8.04 9.16
N LYS A 58 -7.16 -9.17 9.85
CA LYS A 58 -7.52 -9.28 11.25
C LYS A 58 -6.55 -8.47 12.12
N LEU A 59 -7.10 -7.58 12.96
CA LEU A 59 -6.34 -6.89 13.99
C LEU A 59 -5.91 -7.90 15.05
N ILE A 60 -4.60 -8.04 15.25
CA ILE A 60 -4.04 -8.86 16.34
C ILE A 60 -4.05 -8.04 17.62
N GLY A 61 -3.63 -6.78 17.53
CA GLY A 61 -3.64 -5.85 18.66
C GLY A 61 -3.09 -4.48 18.29
N VAL A 62 -3.08 -3.60 19.29
CA VAL A 62 -2.54 -2.25 19.20
C VAL A 62 -1.67 -2.03 20.42
N ILE A 63 -0.50 -1.43 20.22
CA ILE A 63 0.39 -0.99 21.29
C ILE A 63 0.39 0.53 21.25
N GLY A 64 -0.05 1.16 22.35
CA GLY A 64 -0.19 2.61 22.44
C GLY A 64 0.85 3.26 23.35
N HIS A 65 1.48 2.48 24.24
CA HIS A 65 2.39 3.00 25.26
C HIS A 65 3.71 2.25 25.31
N GLN A 66 4.79 2.97 25.66
CA GLN A 66 6.13 2.39 25.76
C GLN A 66 6.20 1.22 26.78
N ALA A 67 5.41 1.30 27.86
CA ALA A 67 5.34 0.23 28.87
C ALA A 67 4.74 -1.08 28.32
N GLU A 68 3.98 -1.01 27.22
CA GLU A 68 3.29 -2.16 26.62
C GLU A 68 4.13 -2.84 25.54
N VAL A 69 5.26 -2.27 25.13
CA VAL A 69 6.04 -2.72 23.96
C VAL A 69 6.39 -4.21 24.04
N LYS A 70 6.82 -4.69 25.21
CA LYS A 70 7.21 -6.09 25.44
C LYS A 70 6.05 -7.08 25.30
N THR A 71 4.80 -6.61 25.37
CA THR A 71 3.62 -7.46 25.20
C THR A 71 3.50 -8.01 23.77
N ILE A 72 4.20 -7.41 22.80
CA ILE A 72 4.21 -7.85 21.40
C ILE A 72 4.53 -9.34 21.27
N HIS A 73 5.52 -9.84 22.00
CA HIS A 73 6.00 -11.23 21.87
C HIS A 73 4.92 -12.24 22.29
N LYS A 74 4.15 -11.92 23.33
CA LYS A 74 3.00 -12.72 23.74
C LYS A 74 1.83 -12.55 22.78
N MET A 75 1.59 -11.33 22.30
CA MET A 75 0.48 -10.98 21.40
C MET A 75 0.54 -11.74 20.07
N VAL A 76 1.74 -11.90 19.51
CA VAL A 76 1.94 -12.55 18.20
C VAL A 76 2.22 -14.04 18.29
N LYS A 77 2.41 -14.61 19.48
CA LYS A 77 2.92 -15.98 19.69
C LYS A 77 2.21 -17.05 18.87
N GLU A 78 0.89 -17.00 18.79
CA GLU A 78 0.05 -18.01 18.11
C GLU A 78 -0.19 -17.69 16.61
N TRP A 79 0.42 -16.62 16.10
CA TRP A 79 0.30 -16.24 14.71
C TRP A 79 1.49 -16.79 13.92
N PRO A 80 1.28 -17.32 12.70
CA PRO A 80 2.39 -17.80 11.88
C PRO A 80 3.28 -16.64 11.39
N GLY A 81 2.74 -15.44 11.30
CA GLY A 81 3.42 -14.22 10.88
C GLY A 81 2.49 -13.01 11.01
N PHE A 82 3.08 -11.81 11.00
CA PHE A 82 2.37 -10.56 11.29
C PHE A 82 3.04 -9.35 10.66
N VAL A 83 2.34 -8.22 10.67
CA VAL A 83 2.83 -6.90 10.26
C VAL A 83 2.68 -5.92 11.41
N ILE A 84 3.71 -5.13 11.67
CA ILE A 84 3.66 -3.97 12.56
C ILE A 84 3.74 -2.71 11.71
N LYS A 85 2.81 -1.78 11.91
CA LYS A 85 2.80 -0.49 11.21
C LYS A 85 2.30 0.66 12.09
N PRO A 86 2.83 1.88 11.93
CA PRO A 86 2.28 3.08 12.56
C PRO A 86 0.88 3.42 12.01
N ALA A 87 -0.04 3.87 12.87
CA ALA A 87 -1.38 4.26 12.43
C ALA A 87 -1.34 5.47 11.49
N GLN A 88 -0.50 6.47 11.79
CA GLN A 88 -0.38 7.72 11.02
C GLN A 88 0.90 7.78 10.16
N GLY A 89 1.59 6.65 9.98
CA GLY A 89 2.81 6.61 9.16
C GLY A 89 2.59 7.01 7.70
N SER A 90 3.63 7.61 7.11
CA SER A 90 3.59 8.21 5.78
C SER A 90 4.52 7.51 4.77
N GLY A 91 4.14 7.54 3.49
CA GLY A 91 4.99 7.07 2.38
C GLY A 91 5.42 5.60 2.46
N GLY A 92 4.69 4.75 3.19
CA GLY A 92 5.04 3.34 3.39
C GLY A 92 6.19 3.10 4.37
N LYS A 93 6.66 4.12 5.10
CA LYS A 93 7.70 3.98 6.13
C LYS A 93 7.14 3.36 7.41
N GLY A 94 8.01 2.69 8.16
CA GLY A 94 7.67 2.11 9.47
C GLY A 94 6.89 0.79 9.43
N ILE A 95 6.75 0.18 8.25
CA ILE A 95 6.12 -1.14 8.11
C ILE A 95 7.20 -2.21 8.33
N LEU A 96 7.00 -3.05 9.35
CA LEU A 96 7.82 -4.23 9.61
C LEU A 96 6.97 -5.46 9.34
N VAL A 97 7.41 -6.29 8.39
CA VAL A 97 6.76 -7.54 8.01
C VAL A 97 7.57 -8.71 8.57
N VAL A 98 6.90 -9.60 9.30
CA VAL A 98 7.48 -10.82 9.86
C VAL A 98 6.72 -12.01 9.28
N ILE A 99 7.40 -12.85 8.51
CA ILE A 99 6.80 -14.03 7.85
C ILE A 99 6.78 -15.28 8.72
N SER A 100 7.67 -15.33 9.71
CA SER A 100 7.75 -16.41 10.70
C SER A 100 8.49 -15.92 11.93
N HIS A 101 8.19 -16.48 13.09
CA HIS A 101 8.99 -16.24 14.30
C HIS A 101 9.01 -17.46 15.21
N LYS A 102 10.13 -17.66 15.90
CA LYS A 102 10.32 -18.76 16.85
C LYS A 102 11.43 -18.40 17.83
N ASP A 103 11.23 -18.70 19.11
CA ASP A 103 12.24 -18.58 20.17
C ASP A 103 12.96 -17.21 20.19
N GLY A 104 12.21 -16.11 20.06
CA GLY A 104 12.73 -14.74 20.08
C GLY A 104 13.40 -14.27 18.77
N VAL A 105 13.38 -15.11 17.73
CA VAL A 105 13.90 -14.78 16.40
C VAL A 105 12.74 -14.54 15.44
N TYR A 106 12.79 -13.43 14.71
CA TYR A 106 11.77 -13.00 13.75
C TYR A 106 12.37 -12.92 12.35
N THR A 107 11.77 -13.63 11.40
CA THR A 107 12.24 -13.69 10.01
C THR A 107 11.43 -12.73 9.15
N LYS A 108 12.12 -11.87 8.40
CA LYS A 108 11.53 -10.96 7.41
C LYS A 108 11.38 -11.64 6.04
N PRO A 109 10.54 -11.13 5.13
CA PRO A 109 10.40 -11.65 3.77
C PRO A 109 11.73 -11.81 3.01
N SER A 110 12.71 -10.94 3.29
CA SER A 110 14.04 -11.00 2.67
C SER A 110 14.91 -12.19 3.13
N GLY A 111 14.42 -13.04 4.03
CA GLY A 111 15.19 -14.10 4.69
C GLY A 111 16.09 -13.64 5.83
N SER A 112 16.25 -12.33 6.04
CA SER A 112 17.03 -11.81 7.19
C SER A 112 16.24 -11.91 8.48
N THR A 113 16.95 -12.17 9.58
CA THR A 113 16.39 -12.31 10.92
C THR A 113 16.67 -11.09 11.79
N ILE A 114 15.77 -10.83 12.73
CA ILE A 114 15.90 -9.81 13.79
C ILE A 114 15.53 -10.44 15.14
N ASN A 115 16.01 -9.86 16.24
CA ASN A 115 15.72 -10.34 17.59
C ASN A 115 14.54 -9.59 18.25
N GLU A 116 14.20 -9.96 19.49
CA GLU A 116 13.15 -9.29 20.27
C GLU A 116 13.40 -7.79 20.43
N GLU A 117 14.61 -7.39 20.83
CA GLU A 117 14.97 -5.98 21.05
C GLU A 117 14.84 -5.13 19.78
N ASP A 118 15.12 -5.70 18.61
CA ASP A 118 14.94 -5.03 17.32
C ASP A 118 13.45 -4.75 17.04
N VAL A 119 12.58 -5.71 17.36
CA VAL A 119 11.12 -5.57 17.23
C VAL A 119 10.61 -4.52 18.23
N GLU A 120 11.04 -4.62 19.48
CA GLU A 120 10.69 -3.65 20.53
C GLU A 120 11.12 -2.23 20.11
N ARG A 121 12.36 -2.07 19.65
CA ARG A 121 12.90 -0.78 19.17
C ARG A 121 12.13 -0.24 17.98
N HIS A 122 11.70 -1.09 17.05
CA HIS A 122 10.87 -0.68 15.91
C HIS A 122 9.51 -0.12 16.38
N ILE A 123 8.87 -0.77 17.35
CA ILE A 123 7.62 -0.30 17.94
C ILE A 123 7.86 1.02 18.69
N SER A 124 8.89 1.11 19.51
CA SER A 124 9.24 2.34 20.23
C SER A 124 9.47 3.52 19.28
N ASN A 125 10.11 3.30 18.14
CA ASN A 125 10.29 4.30 17.09
C ASN A 125 8.96 4.71 16.45
N ALA A 126 8.05 3.77 16.22
CA ALA A 126 6.70 4.08 15.73
C ALA A 126 5.93 4.94 16.73
N LEU A 127 5.94 4.57 18.01
CA LEU A 127 5.29 5.33 19.09
C LEU A 127 5.86 6.75 19.22
N ALA A 128 7.18 6.91 19.04
CA ALA A 128 7.85 8.21 19.04
C ALA A 128 7.57 9.06 17.79
N GLY A 129 6.77 8.56 16.84
CA GLY A 129 6.39 9.29 15.64
C GLY A 129 7.47 9.37 14.57
N LEU A 130 8.52 8.53 14.64
CA LEU A 130 9.65 8.55 13.68
C LEU A 130 9.18 8.36 12.22
N PHE A 131 8.07 7.67 12.02
CA PHE A 131 7.51 7.34 10.71
C PHE A 131 6.32 8.22 10.31
N SER A 132 5.87 9.11 11.21
CA SER A 132 4.61 9.86 11.09
C SER A 132 4.89 11.29 10.62
N LEU A 133 3.99 11.85 9.81
CA LEU A 133 4.12 13.21 9.30
C LEU A 133 4.02 14.21 10.46
N GLY A 134 5.16 14.79 10.83
CA GLY A 134 5.26 15.80 11.89
C GLY A 134 5.66 15.29 13.27
N GLY A 135 6.17 14.05 13.39
CA GLY A 135 6.81 13.57 14.63
C GLY A 135 5.87 13.48 15.83
N LYS A 136 4.57 13.33 15.60
CA LYS A 136 3.58 13.17 16.67
C LYS A 136 3.60 11.75 17.21
N ASN A 137 3.34 11.62 18.51
CA ASN A 137 3.12 10.31 19.12
C ASN A 137 2.05 9.54 18.33
N ASP A 138 2.34 8.28 18.05
CA ASP A 138 1.50 7.39 17.25
C ASP A 138 1.25 6.08 18.01
N VAL A 139 0.48 5.18 17.40
CA VAL A 139 0.28 3.81 17.91
C VAL A 139 0.86 2.81 16.92
N ALA A 140 1.34 1.67 17.42
CA ALA A 140 1.75 0.55 16.60
C ALA A 140 0.57 -0.42 16.43
N VAL A 141 0.12 -0.57 15.18
CA VAL A 141 -0.95 -1.49 14.80
C VAL A 141 -0.33 -2.82 14.37
N VAL A 142 -0.79 -3.91 14.96
CA VAL A 142 -0.31 -5.27 14.69
C VAL A 142 -1.41 -6.07 13.98
N GLU A 143 -1.11 -6.59 12.79
CA GLU A 143 -2.07 -7.28 11.94
C GLU A 143 -1.52 -8.61 11.43
N ASN A 144 -2.42 -9.52 11.04
CA ASN A 144 -2.00 -10.73 10.35
C ASN A 144 -1.51 -10.42 8.92
N LEU A 145 -0.70 -11.33 8.37
CA LEU A 145 -0.30 -11.25 6.97
C LEU A 145 -1.47 -11.51 6.03
N ILE A 146 -1.53 -10.71 4.97
CA ILE A 146 -2.37 -10.99 3.80
C ILE A 146 -1.66 -12.10 3.00
N LYS A 147 -2.38 -13.16 2.67
CA LYS A 147 -1.94 -14.17 1.71
C LYS A 147 -2.44 -13.78 0.33
N PHE A 148 -1.56 -13.81 -0.66
CA PHE A 148 -1.91 -13.47 -2.03
C PHE A 148 -2.61 -14.63 -2.73
N ASP A 149 -3.52 -14.28 -3.63
CA ASP A 149 -4.11 -15.23 -4.56
C ASP A 149 -3.09 -15.58 -5.66
N GLU A 150 -3.14 -16.82 -6.13
CA GLU A 150 -2.26 -17.37 -7.17
C GLU A 150 -2.40 -16.62 -8.50
N CYS A 151 -3.55 -15.96 -8.73
CA CYS A 151 -3.77 -15.17 -9.95
C CYS A 151 -2.76 -14.02 -10.13
N PHE A 152 -2.08 -13.60 -9.05
CA PHE A 152 -1.06 -12.56 -9.07
C PHE A 152 0.37 -13.08 -9.17
N GLU A 153 0.56 -14.40 -9.13
CA GLU A 153 1.89 -15.01 -9.09
C GLU A 153 2.68 -14.67 -10.36
N GLY A 154 3.94 -14.25 -10.20
CA GLY A 154 4.85 -13.91 -11.29
C GLY A 154 4.54 -12.61 -12.05
N PHE A 155 3.52 -11.84 -11.65
CA PHE A 155 3.25 -10.51 -12.22
C PHE A 155 3.91 -9.36 -11.47
N SER A 156 4.54 -9.60 -10.31
CA SER A 156 5.20 -8.58 -9.50
C SER A 156 6.60 -9.05 -9.10
N TYR A 157 7.59 -8.15 -9.15
CA TYR A 157 8.97 -8.43 -8.71
C TYR A 157 9.14 -8.17 -7.21
N GLU A 158 9.38 -9.23 -6.42
CA GLU A 158 9.73 -9.19 -4.98
C GLU A 158 8.77 -8.42 -4.05
N GLY A 159 7.63 -7.98 -4.57
CA GLY A 159 6.71 -7.07 -3.91
C GLY A 159 5.27 -7.50 -4.08
N VAL A 160 4.43 -6.92 -3.22
CA VAL A 160 3.01 -7.20 -3.19
C VAL A 160 2.31 -6.42 -4.31
N PRO A 161 1.68 -7.09 -5.29
CA PRO A 161 0.86 -6.40 -6.25
C PRO A 161 -0.35 -5.80 -5.53
N ASP A 162 -0.69 -4.57 -5.88
CA ASP A 162 -1.86 -3.90 -5.30
C ASP A 162 -2.84 -3.45 -6.37
N VAL A 163 -4.13 -3.62 -6.06
CA VAL A 163 -5.22 -3.10 -6.87
C VAL A 163 -5.63 -1.74 -6.30
N ARG A 164 -5.50 -0.70 -7.12
CA ARG A 164 -6.02 0.63 -6.81
C ARG A 164 -7.35 0.85 -7.50
N ILE A 165 -8.38 1.11 -6.72
CA ILE A 165 -9.72 1.48 -7.19
C ILE A 165 -9.96 2.96 -6.84
N ILE A 166 -10.41 3.74 -7.81
CA ILE A 166 -10.86 5.12 -7.61
C ILE A 166 -12.38 5.12 -7.61
N VAL A 167 -12.95 5.55 -6.50
CA VAL A 167 -14.41 5.66 -6.30
C VAL A 167 -14.82 7.12 -6.34
N PHE A 168 -15.87 7.43 -7.10
CA PHE A 168 -16.50 8.76 -7.13
C PHE A 168 -17.96 8.65 -6.72
N LYS A 169 -18.33 9.31 -5.61
CA LYS A 169 -19.70 9.31 -5.05
C LYS A 169 -20.33 7.91 -4.94
N GLY A 170 -19.56 6.91 -4.52
CA GLY A 170 -20.02 5.54 -4.34
C GLY A 170 -19.87 4.62 -5.56
N TYR A 171 -19.46 5.14 -6.72
CA TYR A 171 -19.26 4.35 -7.93
C TYR A 171 -17.76 4.16 -8.24
N PRO A 172 -17.27 2.92 -8.45
CA PRO A 172 -15.90 2.71 -8.93
C PRO A 172 -15.80 3.20 -10.38
N VAL A 173 -14.95 4.19 -10.62
CA VAL A 173 -14.80 4.83 -11.94
C VAL A 173 -13.53 4.38 -12.67
N MET A 174 -12.50 3.96 -11.93
CA MET A 174 -11.25 3.45 -12.50
C MET A 174 -10.64 2.40 -11.58
N ALA A 175 -10.01 1.40 -12.17
CA ALA A 175 -9.20 0.42 -11.46
C ALA A 175 -7.86 0.25 -12.19
N MET A 176 -6.81 0.02 -11.42
CA MET A 176 -5.51 -0.37 -11.96
C MET A 176 -4.79 -1.31 -10.99
N MET A 177 -4.00 -2.22 -11.54
CA MET A 177 -2.99 -2.93 -10.79
C MET A 177 -1.67 -2.16 -10.83
N ARG A 178 -0.95 -2.21 -9.72
CA ARG A 178 0.42 -1.71 -9.62
C ARG A 178 1.33 -2.89 -9.31
N LEU A 179 2.29 -3.10 -10.19
CA LEU A 179 3.20 -4.23 -10.19
C LEU A 179 4.60 -3.71 -9.88
N SER A 180 5.21 -4.22 -8.81
CA SER A 180 6.55 -3.84 -8.41
C SER A 180 7.58 -4.34 -9.40
N THR A 181 8.62 -3.54 -9.60
CA THR A 181 9.77 -3.82 -10.47
C THR A 181 11.07 -3.70 -9.68
N SER A 182 12.17 -4.21 -10.23
CA SER A 182 13.52 -3.95 -9.70
C SER A 182 13.82 -2.45 -9.65
N ALA A 183 13.43 -1.70 -10.68
CA ALA A 183 13.57 -0.24 -10.75
C ALA A 183 12.85 0.50 -9.62
N SER A 184 11.75 -0.08 -9.12
CA SER A 184 10.98 0.44 -8.00
C SER A 184 11.42 -0.08 -6.63
N ASP A 185 12.54 -0.81 -6.55
CA ASP A 185 13.05 -1.40 -5.30
C ASP A 185 11.99 -2.30 -4.64
N GLY A 186 11.29 -3.09 -5.47
CA GLY A 186 10.22 -4.00 -5.02
C GLY A 186 8.94 -3.29 -4.53
N LYS A 187 8.77 -1.98 -4.78
CA LYS A 187 7.59 -1.20 -4.33
C LYS A 187 6.62 -0.93 -5.47
N ALA A 188 5.33 -1.08 -5.23
CA ALA A 188 4.29 -0.83 -6.22
C ALA A 188 4.01 0.67 -6.50
N ASN A 189 5.00 1.56 -6.35
CA ASN A 189 4.84 3.01 -6.57
C ASN A 189 5.18 3.39 -8.02
N LEU A 190 4.18 3.84 -8.80
CA LEU A 190 4.37 4.17 -10.23
C LEU A 190 5.47 5.21 -10.49
N HIS A 191 5.55 6.24 -9.64
CA HIS A 191 6.57 7.28 -9.75
C HIS A 191 7.99 6.79 -9.42
N GLN A 192 8.12 5.62 -8.79
CA GLN A 192 9.39 4.97 -8.52
C GLN A 192 9.73 3.94 -9.62
N GLY A 193 8.92 3.80 -10.66
CA GLY A 193 9.19 2.87 -11.77
C GLY A 193 8.42 1.55 -11.70
N ALA A 194 7.39 1.44 -10.84
CA ALA A 194 6.46 0.32 -10.88
C ALA A 194 5.62 0.36 -12.18
N VAL A 195 5.17 -0.80 -12.66
CA VAL A 195 4.26 -0.88 -13.81
C VAL A 195 2.82 -0.67 -13.36
N GLY A 196 2.09 0.21 -14.06
CA GLY A 196 0.65 0.40 -13.87
C GLY A 196 -0.15 -0.27 -14.97
N VAL A 197 -1.01 -1.20 -14.62
CA VAL A 197 -1.90 -1.91 -15.56
C VAL A 197 -3.33 -1.47 -15.32
N GLY A 198 -3.96 -0.78 -16.28
CA GLY A 198 -5.37 -0.42 -16.19
C GLY A 198 -6.25 -1.66 -16.27
N ILE A 199 -7.26 -1.75 -15.40
CA ILE A 199 -8.19 -2.89 -15.31
C ILE A 199 -9.59 -2.45 -15.70
N CYS A 200 -10.23 -3.23 -16.57
CA CYS A 200 -11.64 -3.07 -16.87
C CYS A 200 -12.48 -3.54 -15.67
N ILE A 201 -13.16 -2.62 -14.98
CA ILE A 201 -13.95 -2.93 -13.78
C ILE A 201 -15.03 -3.99 -14.07
N ALA A 202 -15.61 -4.00 -15.26
CA ALA A 202 -16.69 -4.92 -15.61
C ALA A 202 -16.22 -6.37 -15.87
N THR A 203 -14.97 -6.55 -16.32
CA THR A 203 -14.47 -7.87 -16.76
C THR A 203 -13.26 -8.37 -16.00
N GLY A 204 -12.62 -7.53 -15.19
CA GLY A 204 -11.37 -7.85 -14.50
C GLY A 204 -10.13 -7.87 -15.39
N LYS A 205 -10.29 -7.68 -16.71
CA LYS A 205 -9.20 -7.84 -17.68
C LYS A 205 -8.30 -6.61 -17.77
N ALA A 206 -7.02 -6.85 -18.01
CA ALA A 206 -6.07 -5.82 -18.38
C ALA A 206 -6.50 -5.06 -19.65
N VAL A 207 -6.33 -3.75 -19.64
CA VAL A 207 -6.66 -2.85 -20.76
C VAL A 207 -5.38 -2.34 -21.43
N ARG A 208 -4.48 -1.76 -20.63
CA ARG A 208 -3.18 -1.24 -21.09
C ARG A 208 -2.24 -1.09 -19.90
N ALA A 209 -0.96 -1.34 -20.11
CA ALA A 209 0.07 -1.13 -19.12
C ALA A 209 1.02 0.01 -19.49
N VAL A 210 1.54 0.69 -18.47
CA VAL A 210 2.44 1.85 -18.59
C VAL A 210 3.53 1.77 -17.53
N GLN A 211 4.76 2.12 -17.91
CA GLN A 211 5.90 2.33 -17.02
C GLN A 211 6.69 3.54 -17.53
N PHE A 212 7.13 4.44 -16.65
CA PHE A 212 7.84 5.68 -17.03
C PHE A 212 7.12 6.49 -18.12
N ASP A 213 5.79 6.59 -18.00
CA ASP A 213 4.89 7.26 -18.96
C ASP A 213 4.91 6.67 -20.38
N GLN A 214 5.49 5.48 -20.57
CA GLN A 214 5.53 4.75 -21.83
C GLN A 214 4.68 3.47 -21.78
N PRO A 215 3.95 3.13 -22.85
CA PRO A 215 3.27 1.86 -22.95
C PRO A 215 4.24 0.68 -22.89
N VAL A 216 3.89 -0.34 -22.12
CA VAL A 216 4.63 -1.60 -22.03
C VAL A 216 3.69 -2.78 -22.22
N THR A 217 4.18 -3.88 -22.78
CA THR A 217 3.39 -5.11 -23.02
C THR A 217 3.78 -6.25 -22.09
N HIS A 218 5.02 -6.26 -21.62
CA HIS A 218 5.56 -7.28 -20.73
C HIS A 218 6.10 -6.64 -19.46
N HIS A 219 6.07 -7.39 -18.36
CA HIS A 219 6.72 -6.99 -17.13
C HIS A 219 8.24 -6.98 -17.34
N PRO A 220 8.95 -5.88 -17.00
CA PRO A 220 10.38 -5.74 -17.30
C PRO A 220 11.24 -6.82 -16.63
N ASP A 221 10.91 -7.20 -15.39
CA ASP A 221 11.71 -8.18 -14.64
C ASP A 221 11.24 -9.63 -14.79
N THR A 222 9.93 -9.90 -14.79
CA THR A 222 9.40 -11.27 -14.84
C THR A 222 9.14 -11.77 -16.27
N GLY A 223 9.14 -10.87 -17.26
CA GLY A 223 8.86 -11.19 -18.66
C GLY A 223 7.40 -11.60 -18.93
N LYS A 224 6.50 -11.60 -17.93
CA LYS A 224 5.10 -11.98 -18.14
C LYS A 224 4.37 -10.98 -19.02
N GLU A 225 3.50 -11.50 -19.88
CA GLU A 225 2.62 -10.69 -20.72
C GLU A 225 1.53 -10.02 -19.86
N LEU A 226 1.54 -8.69 -19.83
CA LEU A 226 0.65 -7.90 -18.96
C LEU A 226 -0.81 -7.92 -19.44
N ALA A 227 -1.05 -8.20 -20.72
CA ALA A 227 -2.39 -8.34 -21.28
C ALA A 227 -3.11 -9.62 -20.79
N ALA A 228 -2.35 -10.63 -20.36
CA ALA A 228 -2.91 -11.88 -19.81
C ALA A 228 -3.43 -11.72 -18.37
N LEU A 229 -3.19 -10.58 -17.73
CA LEU A 229 -3.59 -10.33 -16.36
C LEU A 229 -5.12 -10.16 -16.25
N GLN A 230 -5.73 -10.91 -15.32
CA GLN A 230 -7.15 -10.85 -15.00
C GLN A 230 -7.36 -11.02 -13.49
N VAL A 231 -8.23 -10.17 -12.92
CA VAL A 231 -8.55 -10.10 -11.48
C VAL A 231 -10.04 -10.28 -11.24
#